data_AF-A0A2N2GW80-F1
#
_entry.id   AF-A0A2N2GW80-F1
#
_cell.length_a   1.000
_cell.length_b   1.000
_cell.length_c   1.000
_cell.angle_alpha   90.00
_cell.angle_beta   90.00
_cell.angle_gamma   90.00
#
_symmetry.space_group_name_H-M   'P 1'
#
loop_
_entity.id
_entity.type
_entity.pdbx_description
1 polymer ?
#
loop_
_entity_poly.entity_id
_entity_poly.type
_entity_poly.pdbx_seq_one_letter_code
_entity_poly.pdbx_strand_id
1 'polypeptide(L)'
;MTVNWAANGYRLPTEMEWMWAAMGADIAAGGATNAMGYQKAFSGSTGSNVIGDYAVFGFATSEVGATTTERSNPVGSKQPNELGLYDMSGNVYEWIRDWYATLPAGSLTDYRGPVRKVDFHRITRLLDQAWRAESGCSWEVRSLAK
;
A
#
# COMPACT_ATOMS: atom_id res chain seq x y z
N MET A 1 -16.03 9.56 -8.40
CA MET A 1 -16.82 8.86 -7.38
C MET A 1 -16.86 9.77 -6.16
N THR A 2 -18.05 10.12 -5.69
CA THR A 2 -18.27 10.85 -4.44
C THR A 2 -18.66 9.84 -3.36
N VAL A 3 -17.96 9.85 -2.22
CA VAL A 3 -18.26 8.96 -1.08
C VAL A 3 -19.25 9.63 -0.16
N ASN A 4 -20.26 8.88 0.27
CA ASN A 4 -21.13 9.26 1.37
C ASN A 4 -20.50 8.81 2.69
N TRP A 5 -20.01 9.75 3.48
CA TRP A 5 -19.34 9.46 4.76
C TRP A 5 -20.29 9.05 5.89
N ALA A 6 -21.61 9.25 5.71
CA ALA A 6 -22.62 8.81 6.67
C ALA A 6 -23.17 7.42 6.34
N ALA A 7 -22.73 6.78 5.25
CA ALA A 7 -23.14 5.43 4.90
C ALA A 7 -22.47 4.40 5.82
N ASN A 8 -23.19 3.35 6.17
CA ASN A 8 -22.69 2.18 6.91
C ASN A 8 -22.30 1.01 5.98
N GLY A 9 -22.13 1.29 4.69
CA GLY A 9 -21.71 0.32 3.67
C GLY A 9 -20.22 0.41 3.34
N TYR A 10 -19.80 -0.33 2.32
CA TYR A 10 -18.40 -0.38 1.90
C TYR A 10 -18.02 0.81 0.99
N ARG A 11 -16.73 1.16 1.03
CA ARG A 11 -16.10 2.12 0.12
C ARG A 11 -14.66 1.71 -0.15
N LEU A 12 -14.07 2.28 -1.20
CA LEU A 12 -12.62 2.22 -1.37
C LEU A 12 -11.91 2.94 -0.21
N PRO A 13 -10.74 2.44 0.21
CA PRO A 13 -9.92 3.10 1.21
C PRO A 13 -9.40 4.45 0.66
N THR A 14 -9.14 5.39 1.58
CA THR A 14 -8.27 6.53 1.28
C THR A 14 -6.83 6.04 1.20
N GLU A 15 -5.95 6.87 0.62
CA GLU A 15 -4.52 6.56 0.58
C GLU A 15 -3.95 6.38 1.99
N MET A 16 -4.36 7.25 2.93
CA MET A 16 -3.88 7.20 4.30
C MET A 16 -4.36 5.96 5.05
N GLU A 17 -5.61 5.53 4.82
CA GLU A 17 -6.13 4.30 5.41
C GLU A 17 -5.40 3.07 4.89
N TRP A 18 -5.17 3.01 3.57
CA TRP A 18 -4.43 1.92 2.95
C TRP A 18 -2.99 1.87 3.46
N MET A 19 -2.32 3.02 3.52
CA MET A 19 -0.97 3.15 4.05
C MET A 19 -0.90 2.68 5.51
N TRP A 20 -1.85 3.12 6.33
CA TRP A 20 -1.93 2.74 7.74
C TRP A 20 -2.05 1.22 7.91
N ALA A 21 -2.91 0.60 7.10
CA ALA A 21 -3.10 -0.83 7.07
C ALA A 21 -1.84 -1.58 6.61
N ALA A 22 -1.20 -1.12 5.53
CA ALA A 22 0.00 -1.74 4.96
C ALA A 22 1.21 -1.67 5.91
N MET A 23 1.37 -0.56 6.63
CA MET A 23 2.47 -0.36 7.59
C MET A 23 2.37 -1.23 8.85
N GLY A 24 1.26 -1.95 9.05
CA GLY A 24 1.05 -2.76 10.25
C GLY A 24 0.88 -1.89 11.48
N ALA A 25 -0.21 -1.12 11.53
CA ALA A 25 -0.50 -0.23 12.64
C ALA A 25 -0.53 -0.95 14.00
N ASP A 26 -0.24 -0.21 15.07
CA ASP A 26 -0.30 -0.75 16.42
C ASP A 26 -1.76 -0.94 16.84
N ILE A 27 -2.18 -2.21 16.99
CA ILE A 27 -3.51 -2.58 17.50
C ILE A 27 -3.68 -2.26 18.99
N ALA A 28 -2.59 -2.10 19.74
CA ALA A 28 -2.64 -1.83 21.18
C ALA A 28 -2.98 -0.37 21.49
N ALA A 29 -2.83 0.55 20.54
CA ALA A 29 -3.07 1.98 20.74
C ALA A 29 -3.80 2.60 19.54
N GLY A 30 -5.12 2.40 19.47
CA GLY A 30 -5.98 3.05 18.48
C GLY A 30 -5.82 4.57 18.51
N GLY A 31 -5.32 5.15 17.41
CA GLY A 31 -5.02 6.58 17.28
C GLY A 31 -3.58 6.98 17.60
N ALA A 32 -2.70 6.03 17.96
CA ALA A 32 -1.26 6.30 18.09
C ALA A 32 -0.63 6.57 16.72
N THR A 33 0.36 7.47 16.68
CA THR A 33 1.15 7.74 15.47
C THR A 33 2.09 6.57 15.19
N ASN A 34 1.96 5.91 14.04
CA ASN A 34 2.90 4.88 13.61
C ASN A 34 4.17 5.54 13.04
N ALA A 35 5.10 5.89 13.93
CA ALA A 35 6.33 6.59 13.56
C ALA A 35 7.36 5.69 12.86
N MET A 36 7.27 4.36 13.04
CA MET A 36 8.24 3.39 12.50
C MET A 36 7.74 2.70 11.23
N GLY A 37 6.42 2.59 11.06
CA GLY A 37 5.80 1.87 9.95
C GLY A 37 6.10 2.46 8.58
N TYR A 38 6.26 3.79 8.48
CA TYR A 38 6.55 4.46 7.20
C TYR A 38 7.95 4.14 6.65
N GLN A 39 8.83 3.57 7.49
CA GLN A 39 10.19 3.18 7.10
C GLN A 39 10.29 1.70 6.72
N LYS A 40 9.20 0.93 6.80
CA LYS A 40 9.21 -0.49 6.44
C LYS A 40 9.44 -0.66 4.94
N ALA A 41 10.32 -1.59 4.60
CA ALA A 41 10.61 -1.94 3.21
C ALA A 41 9.43 -2.65 2.51
N PHE A 42 8.58 -3.32 3.29
CA PHE A 42 7.36 -3.99 2.86
C PHE A 42 6.47 -4.27 4.08
N SER A 43 5.20 -4.62 3.84
CA SER A 43 4.21 -4.95 4.86
C SER A 43 4.64 -6.20 5.66
N GLY A 44 4.70 -6.09 6.99
CA GLY A 44 5.25 -7.13 7.85
C GLY A 44 6.78 -7.16 7.93
N SER A 45 7.48 -6.16 7.36
CA SER A 45 8.94 -6.07 7.47
C SER A 45 9.38 -5.78 8.91
N THR A 46 10.38 -6.53 9.37
CA THR A 46 11.09 -6.36 10.65
C THR A 46 12.50 -5.78 10.44
N GLY A 47 12.85 -5.44 9.20
CA GLY A 47 14.20 -4.97 8.82
C GLY A 47 15.23 -6.10 8.62
N SER A 48 14.94 -7.32 9.06
CA SER A 48 15.81 -8.50 8.88
C SER A 48 15.20 -9.62 8.06
N ASN A 49 13.88 -9.64 7.89
CA ASN A 49 13.17 -10.62 7.08
C ASN A 49 13.21 -10.27 5.58
N VAL A 50 12.90 -11.26 4.74
CA VAL A 50 12.91 -11.12 3.28
C VAL A 50 11.50 -10.91 2.73
N ILE A 51 11.39 -10.06 1.71
CA ILE A 51 10.11 -9.74 1.04
C ILE A 51 9.44 -10.97 0.43
N GLY A 52 10.24 -11.97 0.02
CA GLY A 52 9.83 -13.28 -0.47
C GLY A 52 8.76 -13.98 0.35
N ASP A 53 8.76 -13.77 1.67
CA ASP A 53 7.81 -14.43 2.57
C ASP A 53 6.48 -13.68 2.69
N TYR A 54 6.42 -12.41 2.31
CA TYR A 54 5.30 -11.49 2.56
C TYR A 54 4.60 -11.00 1.29
N ALA A 55 5.26 -11.09 0.14
CA ALA A 55 4.78 -10.54 -1.12
C ALA A 55 4.84 -11.53 -2.28
N VAL A 56 3.92 -11.37 -3.22
CA VAL A 56 3.98 -11.99 -4.56
C VAL A 56 4.47 -10.92 -5.53
N PHE A 57 5.71 -11.03 -5.98
CA PHE A 57 6.41 -10.02 -6.79
C PHE A 57 7.46 -10.67 -7.70
N GLY A 58 8.10 -9.88 -8.57
CA GLY A 58 9.36 -10.27 -9.22
C GLY A 58 9.25 -11.36 -10.28
N PHE A 59 8.15 -11.40 -11.05
CA PHE A 59 8.08 -12.35 -12.16
C PHE A 59 9.27 -12.16 -13.11
N ALA A 60 9.90 -13.27 -13.50
CA ALA A 60 11.10 -13.32 -14.33
C ALA A 60 12.33 -12.60 -13.74
N THR A 61 12.43 -12.48 -12.41
CA THR A 61 13.65 -12.04 -11.72
C THR A 61 14.34 -13.20 -11.00
N SER A 62 15.60 -13.01 -10.61
CA SER A 62 16.37 -13.96 -9.81
C SER A 62 16.33 -13.65 -8.30
N GLU A 63 15.33 -12.86 -7.86
CA GLU A 63 15.19 -12.48 -6.47
C GLU A 63 14.68 -13.64 -5.61
N VAL A 64 15.13 -13.67 -4.35
CA VAL A 64 14.75 -14.73 -3.42
C VAL A 64 13.26 -14.61 -3.09
N GLY A 65 12.50 -15.67 -3.35
CA GLY A 65 11.06 -15.76 -3.08
C GLY A 65 10.17 -15.10 -4.14
N ALA A 66 10.74 -14.67 -5.27
CA ALA A 66 10.02 -14.16 -6.42
C ALA A 66 9.01 -15.18 -6.99
N THR A 67 7.94 -14.67 -7.60
CA THR A 67 6.93 -15.51 -8.25
C THR A 67 7.44 -16.07 -9.58
N THR A 68 7.03 -17.30 -9.90
CA THR A 68 7.37 -17.97 -11.15
C THR A 68 6.31 -17.81 -12.22
N THR A 69 5.22 -17.09 -11.94
CA THR A 69 4.07 -16.95 -12.85
C THR A 69 3.70 -15.49 -13.10
N GLU A 70 3.32 -15.15 -14.34
CA GLU A 70 2.76 -13.84 -14.74
C GLU A 70 1.29 -13.67 -14.32
N ARG A 71 0.95 -14.02 -13.08
CA ARG A 71 -0.42 -13.89 -12.58
C ARG A 71 -0.43 -13.66 -11.09
N SER A 72 -1.58 -13.18 -10.61
CA SER A 72 -1.90 -13.18 -9.20
C SER A 72 -1.96 -14.59 -8.64
N ASN A 73 -1.64 -14.69 -7.36
CA ASN A 73 -1.76 -15.90 -6.57
C ASN A 73 -3.07 -15.88 -5.77
N PRO A 74 -3.51 -17.04 -5.22
CA PRO A 74 -4.55 -17.06 -4.21
C PRO A 74 -4.24 -16.09 -3.07
N VAL A 75 -5.29 -15.40 -2.60
CA VAL A 75 -5.20 -14.45 -1.48
C VAL A 75 -4.64 -15.15 -0.25
N GLY A 76 -3.74 -14.48 0.47
CA GLY A 76 -3.14 -15.02 1.69
C GLY A 76 -2.16 -16.15 1.47
N SER A 77 -1.57 -16.26 0.27
CA SER A 77 -0.52 -17.24 -0.03
C SER A 77 0.85 -16.89 0.57
N LYS A 78 0.98 -15.70 1.15
CA LYS A 78 2.18 -15.18 1.83
C LYS A 78 1.86 -14.84 3.28
N GLN A 79 2.87 -14.48 4.09
CA GLN A 79 2.68 -14.11 5.49
C GLN A 79 1.93 -12.78 5.63
N PRO A 80 1.07 -12.64 6.67
CA PRO A 80 0.39 -11.39 6.96
C PRO A 80 1.31 -10.39 7.67
N ASN A 81 0.90 -9.13 7.72
CA ASN A 81 1.50 -8.15 8.63
C ASN A 81 0.94 -8.24 10.06
N GLU A 82 1.35 -7.30 10.89
CA GLU A 82 0.99 -7.22 12.31
C GLU A 82 -0.52 -7.06 12.56
N LEU A 83 -1.28 -6.61 11.56
CA LEU A 83 -2.75 -6.51 11.61
C LEU A 83 -3.46 -7.79 11.14
N GLY A 84 -2.71 -8.81 10.70
CA GLY A 84 -3.29 -9.98 10.06
C GLY A 84 -3.71 -9.73 8.60
N LEU A 85 -3.27 -8.63 7.99
CA LEU A 85 -3.56 -8.31 6.60
C LEU A 85 -2.54 -8.92 5.66
N TYR A 86 -3.03 -9.50 4.57
CA TYR A 86 -2.25 -10.20 3.56
C TYR A 86 -2.12 -9.36 2.29
N ASP A 87 -1.13 -9.68 1.46
CA ASP A 87 -0.98 -9.16 0.09
C ASP A 87 -0.80 -7.64 -0.04
N MET A 88 -0.60 -6.91 1.06
CA MET A 88 -0.39 -5.45 1.06
C MET A 88 0.92 -5.00 0.37
N SER A 89 1.77 -5.94 -0.08
CA SER A 89 3.04 -5.67 -0.78
C SER A 89 3.27 -6.50 -2.03
N GLY A 90 2.20 -7.06 -2.60
CA GLY A 90 2.32 -7.81 -3.86
C GLY A 90 0.97 -8.30 -4.34
N ASN A 91 1.00 -9.30 -5.22
CA ASN A 91 -0.18 -9.93 -5.81
C ASN A 91 -0.89 -9.04 -6.84
N VAL A 92 -1.56 -7.95 -6.43
CA VAL A 92 -2.31 -7.06 -7.33
C VAL A 92 -2.26 -5.60 -6.88
N TYR A 93 -2.39 -4.69 -7.84
CA TYR A 93 -2.61 -3.27 -7.56
C TYR A 93 -4.00 -3.04 -6.97
N GLU A 94 -4.07 -2.31 -5.86
CA GLU A 94 -5.32 -1.99 -5.19
C GLU A 94 -5.79 -0.57 -5.51
N TRP A 95 -7.06 -0.44 -5.89
CA TRP A 95 -7.66 0.86 -6.20
C TRP A 95 -7.91 1.68 -4.95
N ILE A 96 -7.45 2.92 -4.97
CA ILE A 96 -7.64 3.89 -3.91
C ILE A 96 -8.68 4.92 -4.34
N ARG A 97 -9.47 5.43 -3.38
CA ARG A 97 -10.49 6.45 -3.62
C ARG A 97 -9.88 7.74 -4.17
N ASP A 98 -8.72 8.09 -3.64
CA ASP A 98 -8.10 9.40 -3.75
C ASP A 98 -7.63 9.69 -5.19
N TRP A 99 -7.60 10.99 -5.53
CA TRP A 99 -7.01 11.43 -6.78
C TRP A 99 -5.50 11.55 -6.62
N TYR A 100 -4.77 11.31 -7.69
CA TYR A 100 -3.35 11.60 -7.71
C TYR A 100 -3.10 13.09 -7.43
N ALA A 101 -2.34 13.38 -6.38
CA ALA A 101 -1.91 14.73 -6.01
C ALA A 101 -0.71 14.66 -5.08
N THR A 102 0.07 15.74 -5.04
CA THR A 102 1.09 15.92 -4.00
C THR A 102 0.41 16.03 -2.64
N LEU A 103 0.89 15.26 -1.65
CA LEU A 103 0.42 15.37 -0.28
C LEU A 103 0.76 16.76 0.29
N PRO A 104 -0.16 17.39 1.05
CA PRO A 104 0.14 18.64 1.72
C PRO A 104 1.27 18.46 2.74
N ALA A 105 2.11 19.49 2.88
CA ALA A 105 3.16 19.51 3.90
C ALA A 105 2.57 19.65 5.30
N GLY A 106 3.25 19.07 6.30
CA GLY A 106 2.88 19.13 7.71
C GLY A 106 2.07 17.93 8.20
N SER A 107 1.67 17.98 9.46
CA SER A 107 0.84 16.93 10.07
C SER A 107 -0.59 17.02 9.56
N LEU A 108 -1.10 15.92 9.03
CA LEU A 108 -2.48 15.79 8.58
C LEU A 108 -3.23 14.82 9.49
N THR A 109 -4.45 15.18 9.87
CA THR A 109 -5.35 14.31 10.65
C THR A 109 -6.54 13.95 9.77
N ASP A 110 -6.86 12.66 9.65
CA ASP A 110 -7.97 12.13 8.82
C ASP A 110 -7.98 12.75 7.41
N TYR A 111 -6.83 12.69 6.73
CA TYR A 111 -6.73 13.20 5.37
C TYR A 111 -7.44 12.27 4.39
N ARG A 112 -8.47 12.81 3.72
CA ARG A 112 -9.36 12.08 2.81
C ARG A 112 -9.08 12.34 1.34
N GLY A 113 -7.81 12.57 1.04
CA GLY A 113 -7.32 12.92 -0.29
C GLY A 113 -7.63 14.36 -0.70
N PRO A 114 -7.16 14.78 -1.89
CA PRO A 114 -7.44 16.09 -2.45
C PRO A 114 -8.93 16.29 -2.73
N VAL A 115 -9.44 17.48 -2.37
CA VAL A 115 -10.87 17.85 -2.46
C VAL A 115 -11.36 18.03 -3.90
N ARG A 116 -10.44 18.19 -4.86
CA ARG A 116 -10.75 18.44 -6.27
C ARG A 116 -9.88 17.57 -7.16
N LYS A 117 -10.43 17.21 -8.32
CA LYS A 117 -9.67 16.62 -9.43
C LYS A 117 -8.59 17.61 -9.82
N VAL A 118 -7.33 17.25 -9.62
CA VAL A 118 -6.21 17.94 -10.27
C VAL A 118 -5.95 17.31 -11.64
N ASP A 119 -6.21 16.00 -11.77
CA ASP A 119 -6.15 15.22 -13.01
C ASP A 119 -7.23 14.12 -13.09
N PHE A 120 -7.36 13.47 -14.26
CA PHE A 120 -8.30 12.37 -14.50
C PHE A 120 -7.86 11.02 -13.88
N HIS A 121 -6.73 10.99 -13.20
CA HIS A 121 -6.08 9.76 -12.73
C HIS A 121 -6.48 9.36 -11.30
N ARG A 122 -6.78 8.08 -11.12
CA ARG A 122 -6.96 7.43 -9.82
C ARG A 122 -5.64 6.82 -9.36
N ILE A 123 -5.46 6.78 -8.05
CA ILE A 123 -4.32 6.12 -7.41
C ILE A 123 -4.58 4.62 -7.37
N THR A 124 -3.62 3.82 -7.83
CA THR A 124 -3.47 2.43 -7.41
C THR A 124 -2.25 2.30 -6.51
N ARG A 125 -2.31 1.39 -5.53
CA ARG A 125 -1.20 1.15 -4.60
C ARG A 125 -0.77 -0.31 -4.62
N LEU A 126 0.54 -0.47 -4.54
CA LEU A 126 1.27 -1.65 -4.12
C LEU A 126 2.53 -1.15 -3.43
N LEU A 127 2.95 -1.84 -2.37
CA LEU A 127 4.32 -1.74 -1.88
C LEU A 127 5.18 -2.57 -2.84
N ASP A 128 5.83 -1.93 -3.80
CA ASP A 128 6.74 -2.57 -4.74
C ASP A 128 8.15 -1.98 -4.56
N GLN A 129 9.18 -2.83 -4.53
CA GLN A 129 10.58 -2.39 -4.64
C GLN A 129 11.08 -2.36 -6.10
N ALA A 130 10.23 -2.68 -7.07
CA ALA A 130 10.65 -2.91 -8.44
C ALA A 130 10.19 -1.83 -9.43
N TRP A 131 10.69 -0.60 -9.27
CA TRP A 131 11.42 0.00 -10.39
C TRP A 131 12.55 0.95 -9.97
N ARG A 132 13.77 0.37 -10.05
CA ARG A 132 15.11 0.98 -10.09
C ARG A 132 15.69 1.47 -8.76
N ALA A 133 16.70 0.71 -8.31
CA ALA A 133 18.05 1.17 -8.04
C ALA A 133 18.24 2.69 -7.98
N GLU A 134 17.85 3.30 -6.86
CA GLU A 134 18.48 4.47 -6.26
C GLU A 134 17.85 4.64 -4.87
N SER A 135 18.50 4.05 -3.86
CA SER A 135 18.36 4.46 -2.46
C SER A 135 16.95 4.42 -1.84
N GLY A 136 16.49 3.23 -1.48
CA GLY A 136 15.42 3.06 -0.49
C GLY A 136 14.04 2.78 -1.07
N CYS A 137 13.17 2.24 -0.20
CA CYS A 137 11.78 1.91 -0.48
C CYS A 137 11.06 3.10 -1.16
N SER A 138 10.61 2.95 -2.40
CA SER A 138 9.85 3.98 -3.12
C SER A 138 8.38 3.59 -3.21
N TRP A 139 7.51 4.49 -2.75
CA TRP A 139 6.06 4.31 -2.82
C TRP A 139 5.60 4.62 -4.25
N GLU A 140 5.52 3.62 -5.12
CA GLU A 140 5.06 3.87 -6.49
C GLU A 140 3.54 4.10 -6.55
N VAL A 141 3.14 5.33 -6.89
CA VAL A 141 1.78 5.62 -7.34
C VAL A 141 1.75 5.54 -8.84
N ARG A 142 1.01 4.58 -9.39
CA ARG A 142 0.77 4.50 -10.82
C ARG A 142 -0.60 5.08 -11.15
N SER A 143 -0.61 5.98 -12.12
CA SER A 143 -1.81 6.58 -12.67
C SER A 143 -2.24 5.81 -13.92
N LEU A 144 -3.43 5.21 -13.92
CA LEU A 144 -3.99 4.61 -15.13
C LEU A 144 -4.81 5.66 -15.89
N ALA A 145 -4.32 6.06 -17.08
CA ALA A 145 -5.09 6.82 -18.04
C ALA A 145 -6.17 5.92 -18.66
N LYS A 146 -7.35 6.49 -18.94
CA LYS A 146 -8.39 5.80 -19.71
C LYS A 146 -8.09 5.83 -21.20
#